data_AF-A0A226WW65-F1
#
_entry.id   AF-A0A226WW65-F1
#
_cell.length_a   1.000
_cell.length_b   1.000
_cell.length_c   1.000
_cell.angle_alpha   90.00
_cell.angle_beta   90.00
_cell.angle_gamma   90.00
#
_symmetry.space_group_name_H-M   'P 1'
#
loop_
_entity.id
_entity.type
_entity.pdbx_description
1 polymer ?
#
loop_
_entity_poly.entity_id
_entity_poly.type
_entity_poly.pdbx_seq_one_letter_code
_entity_poly.pdbx_strand_id
1 'polypeptide(L)' 'MVRRRAISAGIATEVGNHTSRATGITANLRNGGSLESAAVMANHASTRTTQLYKRHRENIRLDEVETIRM' A
#
# COMPACT_ATOMS: atom_id res chain seq x y z
N MET A 1 7.83 -6.56 20.64
CA MET A 1 6.37 -6.68 20.90
C MET A 1 5.64 -7.40 19.76
N VAL A 2 5.61 -6.88 18.53
CA VAL A 2 4.87 -7.50 17.40
C VAL A 2 5.38 -8.90 17.02
N ARG A 3 6.70 -9.08 16.84
CA ARG A 3 7.25 -10.40 16.43
C ARG A 3 6.91 -11.54 17.38
N ARG A 4 6.95 -11.29 18.70
CA ARG A 4 6.59 -12.31 19.71
C ARG A 4 5.12 -12.72 19.57
N ARG A 5 4.21 -11.76 19.37
CA ARG A 5 2.79 -12.02 19.16
C ARG A 5 2.53 -12.78 17.85
N ALA A 6 3.26 -12.45 16.79
CA ALA A 6 3.17 -13.15 15.52
C ALA A 6 3.55 -14.63 15.65
N ILE A 7 4.62 -14.93 16.39
CA ILE A 7 5.03 -16.31 16.71
C ILE A 7 3.92 -17.03 17.49
N SER A 8 3.37 -16.40 18.54
CA SER A 8 2.26 -16.98 19.31
C SER A 8 0.99 -17.21 18.48
N ALA A 9 0.78 -16.42 17.42
CA ALA A 9 -0.32 -16.57 16.48
C ALA A 9 -0.04 -17.56 15.32
N GLY A 10 1.11 -18.24 15.33
CA GLY A 10 1.48 -19.20 14.28
C GLY A 10 1.85 -18.57 12.93
N ILE A 11 2.14 -17.27 12.90
CA ILE A 11 2.57 -16.57 11.68
C ILE A 11 4.05 -16.87 11.45
N ALA A 12 4.33 -17.77 10.50
CA ALA A 12 5.69 -18.14 10.12
C ALA A 12 6.43 -16.98 9.41
N THR A 13 5.70 -16.10 8.72
CA THR A 13 6.26 -14.94 8.04
C THR A 13 6.82 -13.94 9.05
N GLU A 14 8.01 -13.43 8.75
CA GLU A 14 8.60 -12.34 9.51
C GLU A 14 7.74 -11.06 9.38
N VAL A 15 7.04 -10.72 10.46
CA VAL A 15 6.22 -9.51 10.54
C VAL A 15 6.67 -8.61 11.70
N GLY A 16 6.59 -7.31 11.45
CA GLY A 16 6.92 -6.28 12.42
C GLY A 16 6.18 -4.98 12.16
N ASN A 17 6.56 -3.92 12.87
CA ASN A 17 5.91 -2.61 12.78
C ASN A 17 5.90 -2.07 11.34
N HIS A 18 6.99 -2.29 10.59
CA HIS A 18 7.06 -1.85 9.20
C HIS A 18 6.08 -2.61 8.30
N THR A 19 5.98 -3.93 8.46
CA THR A 19 4.98 -4.75 7.76
C THR A 19 3.56 -4.29 8.08
N SER A 20 3.25 -4.04 9.35
CA SER A 20 1.92 -3.55 9.75
C SER A 20 1.60 -2.19 9.12
N ARG A 21 2.55 -1.25 9.09
CA ARG A 21 2.39 0.04 8.40
C ARG A 21 2.14 -0.16 6.90
N ALA A 22 2.94 -0.99 6.24
CA ALA A 22 2.78 -1.32 4.83
C ALA A 22 1.39 -1.94 4.53
N THR A 23 0.93 -2.84 5.39
CA THR A 23 -0.41 -3.45 5.29
C THR A 23 -1.51 -2.41 5.44
N GLY A 24 -1.39 -1.48 6.40
CA GLY A 24 -2.36 -0.40 6.60
C GLY A 24 -2.46 0.54 5.39
N ILE A 25 -1.32 0.99 4.86
CA ILE A 25 -1.25 1.80 3.64
C ILE A 25 -1.90 1.06 2.46
N THR A 26 -1.52 -0.20 2.26
CA THR A 26 -2.05 -1.02 1.15
C THR A 26 -3.55 -1.24 1.27
N ALA A 27 -4.06 -1.49 2.48
CA ALA A 27 -5.48 -1.68 2.73
C ALA A 27 -6.28 -0.39 2.48
N ASN A 28 -5.77 0.76 2.93
CA ASN A 28 -6.38 2.06 2.65
C ASN A 28 -6.51 2.29 1.13
N LEU A 29 -5.43 2.09 0.37
CA LEU A 29 -5.43 2.26 -1.08
C LEU A 29 -6.37 1.26 -1.79
N ARG A 30 -6.41 -0.01 -1.36
CA ARG A 30 -7.33 -1.02 -1.91
C ARG A 30 -8.80 -0.69 -1.68
N ASN A 31 -9.10 0.04 -0.61
CA ASN A 31 -10.46 0.47 -0.26
C ASN A 31 -10.82 1.84 -0.85
N GLY A 32 -10.09 2.30 -1.89
CA GLY A 32 -10.35 3.56 -2.57
C GLY A 32 -9.80 4.81 -1.87
N GLY A 33 -8.97 4.64 -0.83
CA GLY A 33 -8.25 5.75 -0.21
C GLY A 33 -7.22 6.36 -1.16
N SER A 34 -6.99 7.67 -1.03
CA SER A 34 -6.00 8.37 -1.84
C SER A 34 -4.57 8.21 -1.30
N LEU A 35 -3.57 8.45 -2.15
CA LEU A 35 -2.15 8.43 -1.75
C LEU A 35 -1.84 9.45 -0.65
N GLU A 36 -2.52 10.60 -0.68
CA GLU A 36 -2.41 11.66 0.31
C GLU A 36 -2.94 11.19 1.67
N SER A 37 -4.14 10.58 1.68
CA SER A 37 -4.73 10.06 2.91
C SER A 37 -3.87 8.96 3.54
N ALA A 38 -3.31 8.06 2.71
CA ALA A 38 -2.41 7.03 3.15
C ALA A 38 -1.06 7.59 3.65
N ALA A 39 -0.54 8.66 3.04
CA ALA A 39 0.67 9.34 3.48
C ALA A 39 0.49 10.02 4.84
N VAL A 40 -0.65 10.70 5.06
CA VAL A 40 -1.02 11.31 6.35
C VAL A 40 -1.15 10.23 7.43
N MET A 41 -1.86 9.14 7.13
CA MET A 41 -1.99 7.99 8.06
C MET A 41 -0.64 7.40 8.44
N ALA A 42 0.31 7.35 7.50
CA ALA A 42 1.65 6.81 7.72
C ALA A 42 2.64 7.83 8.34
N ASN A 43 2.22 9.10 8.51
CA ASN A 43 3.06 10.22 8.89
C ASN A 43 4.28 10.41 7.95
N HIS A 44 4.02 10.36 6.64
CA HIS A 44 5.04 10.60 5.63
C HIS A 44 5.06 12.08 5.24
N ALA A 45 6.26 12.67 5.19
CA ALA A 45 6.46 14.06 4.75
C ALA A 45 6.17 14.28 3.26
N SER A 46 6.11 13.20 2.46
CA SER A 46 5.81 13.25 1.03
C SER A 46 5.04 12.00 0.62
N THR A 47 4.10 12.15 -0.31
CA THR A 47 3.42 11.01 -0.94
C THR A 47 4.39 10.10 -1.70
N ARG A 48 5.58 10.59 -2.08
CA ARG A 48 6.63 9.80 -2.76
C ARG A 48 7.03 8.54 -2.01
N THR A 49 7.10 8.58 -0.68
CA THR A 49 7.43 7.40 0.14
C THR A 49 6.23 6.44 0.30
N THR A 50 5.03 6.88 -0.05
CA THR A 50 3.81 6.05 -0.08
C THR A 50 3.57 5.41 -1.44
N GLN A 51 4.08 6.02 -2.53
CA GLN A 51 3.88 5.57 -3.91
C GLN A 51 4.27 4.10 -4.14
N LEU A 52 5.33 3.62 -3.49
CA LEU A 52 5.77 2.21 -3.59
C LEU A 52 4.72 1.18 -3.11
N TYR A 53 3.73 1.60 -2.34
CA TYR A 53 2.61 0.76 -1.93
C TYR A 53 1.41 0.82 -2.89
N LYS A 54 1.33 1.85 -3.75
CA LYS A 54 0.36 1.92 -4.84
C LYS A 54 0.85 1.04 -5.99
N ARG A 55 0.65 -0.27 -5.84
CA ARG A 55 0.85 -1.22 -6.94
C ARG A 55 -0.37 -1.12 -7.86
N HIS A 56 -0.23 -0.45 -9.01
CA HIS A 56 -1.24 -0.49 -10.07
C HIS A 56 -1.44 -1.95 -10.49
N ARG A 57 -2.51 -2.57 -9.98
CA ARG A 57 -3.22 -3.66 -10.65
C ARG A 57 -4.45 -3.12 -11.35
N GLU A 58 -4.41 -1.86 -11.75
CA GLU A 58 -5.41 -1.34 -12.67
C GLU A 58 -5.12 -2.03 -13.99
N ASN A 59 -6.06 -2.86 -14.44
CA ASN A 59 -6.15 -3.22 -15.84
C ASN A 59 -6.09 -1.89 -16.59
N ILE A 60 -4.95 -1.60 -17.23
CA ILE A 60 -4.82 -0.44 -18.10
C ILE A 60 -6.03 -0.50 -19.01
N ARG A 61 -6.90 0.48 -18.85
CA ARG A 61 -8.12 0.55 -19.62
C ARG A 61 -7.73 0.87 -21.06
N LEU A 62 -8.28 0.13 -22.03
CA LEU A 62 -7.87 0.25 -23.43
C LEU A 62 -8.04 1.70 -23.92
N ASP A 63 -9.05 2.41 -23.43
CA ASP A 63 -9.33 3.82 -23.72
C ASP A 63 -8.24 4.79 -23.23
N GLU A 64 -7.53 4.49 -22.14
CA GLU A 64 -6.40 5.30 -21.66
C GLU A 64 -5.19 5.19 -22.62
N VAL A 65 -5.11 4.13 -23.43
CA VAL A 65 -4.03 3.87 -24.39
C VAL A 65 -4.40 4.34 -25.81
N GLU A 66 -5.68 4.28 -26.17
CA GLU A 66 -6.17 4.61 -27.52
C GLU A 66 -6.11 6.10 -27.86
N THR A 67 -5.88 6.99 -26.88
CA THR A 67 -5.70 8.43 -27.11
C THR A 67 -4.38 8.77 -27.83
N ILE A 68 -3.49 7.79 -28.08
CA ILE A 68 -2.17 7.96 -28.71
C ILE A 68 -2.14 7.53 -30.19
N ARG A 69 -3.26 7.14 -30.82
CA ARG A 69 -3.29 6.85 -32.26
C ARG A 69 -4.08 7.90 -33.03
N MET A 70 -3.42 8.43 -34.07
CA MET A 70 -3.87 9.46 -35.03
C MET A 70 -5.25 9.20 -35.61
#